data_AF-A0A4D7K2G3-F1
#
_entry.id   AF-A0A4D7K2G3-F1
#
_cell.length_a   1.000
_cell.length_b   1.000
_cell.length_c   1.000
_cell.angle_alpha   90.00
_cell.angle_beta   90.00
_cell.angle_gamma   90.00
#
_symmetry.space_group_name_H-M   'P 1'
#
loop_
_entity.id
_entity.type
_entity.pdbx_description
1 polymer ?
#
loop_
_entity_poly.entity_id
_entity_poly.type
_entity_poly.pdbx_seq_one_letter_code
_entity_poly.pdbx_strand_id
1 'polypeptide(L)'
;MVISRQYKVAKPLLSELLKEHPDFPVANLYSGKIYQDIFSDYDFIADSSGFFEYYDSAKYYYQRFKRIGNEKDIRKNDDFYKEFYRRDLRTGEYDIKLSDIIVEIDQSFDKMDAHKKEVKDLLIFKSDVEDEYSELLKKVKQKISTFSNYNEFVLLEDSSIIPDFQSLSDLYRENLQKRKLASNKVIILGQKQYANTASDIKTLNIEEIKEAKFPGLFINEKTYYPDLGYFTETSVDDLGRVLNAKRILYSAFENEQFNKSDITKAQQILDKFNDNGLISSLIKFKIHENEILNTFKDRAFDSLSSKEIIPILQDYVVALSESKILLSDVSSKNTDFERSIHLNFIYIEFYGKVEFNKWIQKNLSVIESQIDSLNSEIDQHYFRSRYVVCESDTFPVFSSNDIENKEVIFNYTEGERIISLGIFSEQDSVTLLGIYLLDSDSLLKNYTLKKQFLNDSLGTKWNINSFDEKIYYKEGSAFIHILSIMDNAQSYLKVIYNTDPLLKPIDYKVIRKEEFEEIRKQNVKEKSPDYEVLR
;
A
#
# COMPACT_ATOMS: atom_id res chain seq x y z
N MET A 1 -5.59 -68.62 15.97
CA MET A 1 -5.13 -67.30 16.45
C MET A 1 -4.25 -66.60 15.43
N VAL A 2 -3.12 -67.20 15.01
CA VAL A 2 -2.21 -66.61 14.00
C VAL A 2 -2.90 -66.48 12.62
N ILE A 3 -3.57 -67.54 12.16
CA ILE A 3 -4.38 -67.54 10.94
C ILE A 3 -5.47 -66.45 10.98
N SER A 4 -6.00 -66.14 12.16
CA SER A 4 -7.04 -65.13 12.39
C SER A 4 -6.47 -63.74 12.70
N ARG A 5 -5.15 -63.52 12.55
CA ARG A 5 -4.42 -62.26 12.79
C ARG A 5 -4.59 -61.64 14.19
N GLN A 6 -4.86 -62.47 15.20
CA GLN A 6 -4.99 -62.01 16.59
C GLN A 6 -3.61 -61.88 17.27
N TYR A 7 -2.70 -61.09 16.68
CA TYR A 7 -1.29 -61.03 17.08
C TYR A 7 -1.07 -60.55 18.51
N LYS A 8 -1.93 -59.67 19.02
CA LYS A 8 -1.87 -59.18 20.42
C LYS A 8 -1.98 -60.31 21.45
N VAL A 9 -2.72 -61.38 21.11
CA VAL A 9 -2.91 -62.54 21.98
C VAL A 9 -1.90 -63.64 21.63
N ALA A 10 -1.62 -63.86 20.34
CA ALA A 10 -0.73 -64.94 19.90
C ALA A 10 0.74 -64.71 20.29
N LYS A 11 1.24 -63.46 20.19
CA LYS A 11 2.65 -63.12 20.45
C LYS A 11 3.10 -63.44 21.89
N PRO A 12 2.40 -63.05 22.98
CA PRO A 12 2.84 -63.38 24.33
C PRO A 12 2.83 -64.89 24.59
N LEU A 13 1.81 -65.62 24.12
CA LEU A 13 1.73 -67.08 24.28
C LEU A 13 2.87 -67.81 23.57
N LEU A 14 3.19 -67.40 22.34
CA LEU A 14 4.32 -67.96 21.60
C LEU A 14 5.66 -67.62 22.23
N SER A 15 5.81 -66.40 22.78
CA SER A 15 7.02 -66.00 23.49
C SER A 15 7.23 -66.78 24.78
N GLU A 16 6.17 -67.07 25.53
CA GLU A 16 6.23 -67.89 26.74
C GLU A 16 6.60 -69.34 26.39
N LEU A 17 5.95 -69.90 25.36
CA LEU A 17 6.26 -71.24 24.86
C LEU A 17 7.71 -71.36 24.38
N LEU A 18 8.22 -70.39 23.63
CA LEU A 18 9.60 -70.39 23.14
C LEU A 18 10.63 -70.11 24.23
N LYS A 19 10.21 -69.55 25.38
CA LYS A 19 11.07 -69.40 26.55
C LYS A 19 11.32 -70.75 27.23
N GLU A 20 10.29 -71.59 27.32
CA GLU A 20 10.38 -72.94 27.90
C GLU A 20 10.92 -73.97 26.90
N HIS A 21 10.57 -73.80 25.63
CA HIS A 21 10.87 -74.73 24.54
C HIS A 21 11.41 -73.99 23.30
N PRO A 22 12.65 -73.48 23.34
CA PRO A 22 13.21 -72.65 22.27
C PRO A 22 13.34 -73.36 20.92
N ASP A 23 13.45 -74.69 20.93
CA ASP A 23 13.59 -75.52 19.75
C ASP A 23 12.24 -76.12 19.26
N PHE A 24 11.10 -75.54 19.66
CA PHE A 24 9.78 -75.97 19.17
C PHE A 24 9.56 -75.45 17.73
N PRO A 25 9.55 -76.30 16.68
CA PRO A 25 9.59 -75.83 15.29
C PRO A 25 8.36 -75.01 14.91
N VAL A 26 7.16 -75.52 15.21
CA VAL A 26 5.88 -74.86 14.92
C VAL A 26 5.82 -73.44 15.48
N ALA A 27 6.27 -73.24 16.73
CA ALA A 27 6.24 -71.92 17.36
C ALA A 27 7.24 -70.94 16.73
N ASN A 28 8.41 -71.41 16.31
CA ASN A 28 9.37 -70.59 15.56
C ASN A 28 8.79 -70.20 14.19
N LEU A 29 8.18 -71.14 13.46
CA LEU A 29 7.55 -70.84 12.17
C LEU A 29 6.48 -69.74 12.29
N TYR A 30 5.55 -69.91 13.24
CA TYR A 30 4.47 -68.96 13.43
C TYR A 30 4.91 -67.64 14.04
N SER A 31 5.97 -67.62 14.86
CA SER A 31 6.58 -66.36 15.30
C SER A 31 7.14 -65.60 14.11
N GLY A 32 7.88 -66.28 13.22
CA GLY A 32 8.37 -65.68 11.97
C GLY A 32 7.25 -65.05 11.13
N LYS A 33 6.13 -65.76 10.95
CA LYS A 33 4.94 -65.25 10.23
C LYS A 33 4.34 -64.00 10.88
N ILE A 34 4.13 -64.02 12.20
CA ILE A 34 3.58 -62.86 12.93
C ILE A 34 4.48 -61.64 12.75
N TYR A 35 5.79 -61.81 12.93
CA TYR A 35 6.73 -60.71 12.81
C TYR A 35 6.85 -60.19 11.37
N GLN A 36 6.77 -61.07 10.37
CA GLN A 36 6.68 -60.67 8.95
C GLN A 36 5.41 -59.85 8.67
N ASP A 37 4.26 -60.28 9.19
CA ASP A 37 3.00 -59.55 8.99
C ASP A 37 3.05 -58.17 9.66
N ILE A 38 3.57 -58.09 10.90
CA ILE A 38 3.77 -56.81 11.60
C ILE A 38 4.74 -55.92 10.82
N PHE A 39 5.88 -56.45 10.37
CA PHE A 39 6.87 -55.75 9.55
C PHE A 39 6.24 -55.15 8.29
N SER A 40 5.43 -55.94 7.57
CA SER A 40 4.79 -55.52 6.32
C SER A 40 3.77 -54.39 6.51
N ASP A 41 3.15 -54.34 7.69
CA ASP A 41 2.17 -53.34 8.08
C ASP A 41 2.76 -52.34 9.11
N TYR A 42 4.08 -52.16 9.21
CA TYR A 42 4.64 -51.24 10.22
C TYR A 42 4.83 -49.82 9.68
N ASP A 43 4.59 -48.82 10.54
CA ASP A 43 4.85 -47.41 10.24
C ASP A 43 6.36 -47.12 10.39
N PHE A 44 7.10 -47.32 9.29
CA PHE A 44 8.54 -47.07 9.25
C PHE A 44 8.91 -45.57 9.20
N ILE A 45 7.94 -44.67 9.04
CA ILE A 45 8.19 -43.22 9.02
C ILE A 45 8.18 -42.65 10.43
N ALA A 46 7.23 -43.08 11.25
CA ALA A 46 7.12 -42.71 12.65
C ALA A 46 8.21 -43.39 13.49
N ASP A 47 8.52 -44.66 13.19
CA ASP A 47 9.51 -45.43 13.93
C ASP A 47 10.29 -46.38 12.99
N SER A 48 11.40 -45.87 12.45
CA SER A 48 12.27 -46.67 11.58
C SER A 48 13.01 -47.77 12.35
N SER A 49 13.31 -47.56 13.64
CA SER A 49 13.99 -48.54 14.49
C SER A 49 13.12 -49.77 14.70
N GLY A 50 11.87 -49.58 15.10
CA GLY A 50 10.91 -50.66 15.27
C GLY A 50 10.69 -51.47 13.99
N PHE A 51 10.64 -50.81 12.82
CA PHE A 51 10.54 -51.49 11.52
C PHE A 51 11.68 -52.51 11.33
N PHE A 52 12.93 -52.11 11.56
CA PHE A 52 14.09 -52.99 11.40
C PHE A 52 14.15 -54.07 12.47
N GLU A 53 13.72 -53.79 13.71
CA GLU A 53 13.61 -54.80 14.78
C GLU A 53 12.63 -55.91 14.43
N TYR A 54 11.48 -55.57 13.83
CA TYR A 54 10.49 -56.58 13.41
C TYR A 54 10.98 -57.43 12.24
N TYR A 55 11.70 -56.82 11.29
CA TYR A 55 12.39 -57.55 10.24
C TYR A 55 13.42 -58.55 10.81
N ASP A 56 14.29 -58.10 11.72
CA ASP A 56 15.36 -58.95 12.27
C ASP A 56 14.75 -60.08 13.12
N SER A 57 13.65 -59.79 13.83
CA SER A 57 12.88 -60.79 14.58
C SER A 57 12.25 -61.85 13.66
N ALA A 58 11.61 -61.45 12.56
CA ALA A 58 11.05 -62.38 11.59
C ALA A 58 12.14 -63.31 11.03
N LYS A 59 13.29 -62.72 10.65
CA LYS A 59 14.44 -63.46 10.11
C LYS A 59 15.01 -64.44 11.11
N TYR A 60 15.16 -64.04 12.37
CA TYR A 60 15.63 -64.89 13.46
C TYR A 60 14.79 -66.16 13.62
N TYR A 61 13.47 -66.00 13.74
CA TYR A 61 12.56 -67.13 13.99
C TYR A 61 12.47 -68.08 12.78
N TYR A 62 12.45 -67.53 11.56
CA TYR A 62 12.52 -68.35 10.36
C TYR A 62 13.83 -69.12 10.22
N GLN A 63 14.97 -68.50 10.52
CA GLN A 63 16.26 -69.19 10.54
C GLN A 63 16.31 -70.29 11.60
N ARG A 64 15.71 -70.05 12.77
CA ARG A 64 15.56 -71.09 13.81
C ARG A 64 14.74 -72.26 13.29
N PHE A 65 13.57 -72.01 12.68
CA PHE A 65 12.76 -73.06 12.06
C PHE A 65 13.53 -73.87 11.02
N LYS A 66 14.24 -73.22 10.08
CA LYS A 66 15.04 -73.91 9.05
C LYS A 66 16.08 -74.87 9.63
N ARG A 67 16.59 -74.60 10.84
CA ARG A 67 17.61 -75.42 11.50
C ARG A 67 17.02 -76.60 12.29
N ILE A 68 15.87 -76.41 12.93
CA ILE A 68 15.28 -77.40 13.86
C ILE A 68 14.12 -78.21 13.26
N GLY A 69 13.48 -77.67 12.21
CA GLY A 69 12.37 -78.29 11.51
C GLY A 69 12.79 -79.57 10.80
N ASN A 70 11.94 -80.60 10.90
CA ASN A 70 12.19 -81.90 10.30
C ASN A 70 10.87 -82.56 9.85
N GLU A 71 10.96 -83.47 8.88
CA GLU A 71 9.79 -84.16 8.30
C GLU A 71 8.98 -84.98 9.33
N LYS A 72 9.65 -85.50 10.36
CA LYS A 72 8.98 -86.29 11.41
C LYS A 72 8.08 -85.42 12.28
N ASP A 73 8.50 -84.20 12.59
CA ASP A 73 7.68 -83.21 13.30
C ASP A 73 6.45 -82.83 12.48
N ILE A 74 6.66 -82.46 11.21
CA ILE A 74 5.59 -82.03 10.31
C ILE A 74 4.51 -83.09 10.17
N ARG A 75 4.88 -84.37 9.96
CA ARG A 75 3.89 -85.46 9.83
C ARG A 75 3.14 -85.77 11.11
N LYS A 76 3.76 -85.55 12.28
CA LYS A 76 3.11 -85.78 13.58
C LYS A 76 2.17 -84.64 13.98
N ASN A 77 2.42 -83.45 13.44
CA ASN A 77 1.81 -82.19 13.82
C ASN A 77 1.17 -81.51 12.58
N ASP A 78 0.66 -82.30 11.64
CA ASP A 78 0.16 -81.84 10.33
C ASP A 78 -0.97 -80.80 10.44
N ASP A 79 -1.78 -80.90 11.49
CA ASP A 79 -2.78 -79.92 11.90
C ASP A 79 -2.25 -78.49 12.04
N PHE A 80 -0.97 -78.34 12.41
CA PHE A 80 -0.32 -77.03 12.54
C PHE A 80 0.36 -76.55 11.26
N TYR A 81 0.38 -77.36 10.21
CA TYR A 81 1.02 -77.01 8.93
C TYR A 81 0.02 -77.03 7.76
N LYS A 82 -1.29 -77.08 8.03
CA LYS A 82 -2.34 -77.21 7.01
C LYS A 82 -2.30 -76.17 5.90
N GLU A 83 -1.77 -74.98 6.17
CA GLU A 83 -1.62 -73.92 5.16
C GLU A 83 -0.62 -74.29 4.04
N PHE A 84 0.25 -75.28 4.27
CA PHE A 84 1.24 -75.76 3.32
C PHE A 84 0.80 -77.04 2.58
N TYR A 85 -0.46 -77.48 2.74
CA TYR A 85 -0.97 -78.63 1.98
C TYR A 85 -0.87 -78.37 0.49
N ARG A 86 -0.16 -79.26 -0.20
CA ARG A 86 -0.07 -79.26 -1.66
C ARG A 86 -0.50 -80.62 -2.19
N ARG A 87 -1.22 -80.60 -3.31
CA ARG A 87 -1.59 -81.82 -4.02
C ARG A 87 -0.37 -82.33 -4.76
N ASP A 88 0.09 -83.53 -4.43
CA ASP A 88 1.13 -84.21 -5.20
C ASP A 88 0.56 -84.56 -6.58
N LEU A 89 1.18 -84.03 -7.64
CA LEU A 89 0.70 -84.21 -9.01
C LEU A 89 0.78 -85.66 -9.49
N ARG A 90 1.60 -86.51 -8.86
CA ARG A 90 1.79 -87.91 -9.26
C ARG A 90 0.78 -88.84 -8.60
N THR A 91 0.48 -88.63 -7.31
CA THR A 91 -0.43 -89.51 -6.54
C THR A 91 -1.82 -88.93 -6.38
N GLY A 92 -1.96 -87.61 -6.53
CA GLY A 92 -3.21 -86.90 -6.28
C GLY A 92 -3.53 -86.69 -4.80
N GLU A 93 -2.69 -87.18 -3.89
CA GLU A 93 -2.82 -87.03 -2.44
C GLU A 93 -2.32 -85.66 -1.97
N TYR A 94 -2.88 -85.17 -0.86
CA TYR A 94 -2.40 -83.95 -0.21
C TYR A 94 -1.34 -84.32 0.82
N ASP A 95 -0.14 -83.75 0.68
CA ASP A 95 0.96 -83.94 1.61
C ASP A 95 1.62 -82.58 1.94
N ILE A 96 2.35 -82.54 3.04
CA ILE A 96 3.12 -81.37 3.49
C ILE A 96 4.58 -81.77 3.54
N LYS A 97 5.41 -81.16 2.69
CA LYS A 97 6.85 -81.42 2.63
C LYS A 97 7.61 -80.28 3.28
N LEU A 98 8.63 -80.59 4.09
CA LEU A 98 9.50 -79.57 4.70
C LEU A 98 10.13 -78.66 3.65
N SER A 99 10.50 -79.23 2.49
CA SER A 99 11.07 -78.47 1.38
C SER A 99 10.15 -77.35 0.89
N ASP A 100 8.83 -77.58 0.86
CA ASP A 100 7.87 -76.56 0.43
C ASP A 100 7.80 -75.40 1.43
N ILE A 101 7.82 -75.71 2.74
CA ILE A 101 7.84 -74.70 3.80
C ILE A 101 9.14 -73.88 3.73
N ILE A 102 10.29 -74.54 3.56
CA ILE A 102 11.58 -73.86 3.43
C ILE A 102 11.60 -72.94 2.21
N VAL A 103 11.05 -73.39 1.06
CA VAL A 103 10.94 -72.56 -0.14
C VAL A 103 10.06 -71.33 0.11
N GLU A 104 8.95 -71.46 0.82
CA GLU A 104 8.09 -70.31 1.18
C GLU A 104 8.80 -69.32 2.12
N ILE A 105 9.59 -69.82 3.08
CA ILE A 105 10.42 -68.99 3.96
C ILE A 105 11.48 -68.24 3.15
N ASP A 106 12.16 -68.90 2.22
CA ASP A 106 13.19 -68.27 1.39
C ASP A 106 12.58 -67.20 0.48
N GLN A 107 11.43 -67.46 -0.12
CA GLN A 107 10.66 -66.45 -0.85
C GLN A 107 10.23 -65.28 0.04
N SER A 108 9.95 -65.54 1.32
CA SER A 108 9.62 -64.48 2.28
C SER A 108 10.85 -63.67 2.67
N PHE A 109 12.03 -64.28 2.81
CA PHE A 109 13.29 -63.56 2.97
C PHE A 109 13.58 -62.64 1.80
N ASP A 110 13.45 -63.12 0.56
CA ASP A 110 13.70 -62.30 -0.62
C ASP A 110 12.79 -61.06 -0.67
N LYS A 111 11.49 -61.25 -0.36
CA LYS A 111 10.51 -60.14 -0.29
C LYS A 111 10.83 -59.16 0.84
N MET A 112 11.15 -59.65 2.04
CA MET A 112 11.47 -58.81 3.19
C MET A 112 12.79 -58.06 3.00
N ASP A 113 13.81 -58.71 2.42
CA ASP A 113 15.11 -58.09 2.12
C ASP A 113 14.97 -57.00 1.06
N ALA A 114 14.14 -57.23 0.02
CA ALA A 114 13.80 -56.22 -0.97
C ALA A 114 13.07 -55.02 -0.33
N HIS A 115 12.03 -55.27 0.47
CA HIS A 115 11.26 -54.20 1.12
C HIS A 115 12.11 -53.40 2.13
N LYS A 116 12.93 -54.09 2.92
CA LYS A 116 13.89 -53.45 3.85
C LYS A 116 14.84 -52.52 3.10
N LYS A 117 15.36 -52.96 1.95
CA LYS A 117 16.26 -52.17 1.12
C LYS A 117 15.54 -50.93 0.58
N GLU A 118 14.33 -51.07 0.04
CA GLU A 118 13.54 -49.95 -0.48
C GLU A 118 13.22 -48.91 0.61
N VAL A 119 12.84 -49.35 1.81
CA VAL A 119 12.59 -48.47 2.96
C VAL A 119 13.88 -47.78 3.39
N LYS A 120 15.01 -48.49 3.46
CA LYS A 120 16.30 -47.89 3.82
C LYS A 120 16.73 -46.84 2.79
N ASP A 121 16.64 -47.14 1.50
CA ASP A 121 16.98 -46.21 0.42
C ASP A 121 16.06 -44.98 0.46
N LEU A 122 14.78 -45.15 0.80
CA LEU A 122 13.84 -44.05 1.00
C LEU A 122 14.19 -43.19 2.21
N LEU A 123 14.54 -43.79 3.35
CA LEU A 123 14.92 -43.05 4.56
C LEU A 123 16.19 -42.22 4.34
N ILE A 124 17.18 -42.76 3.61
CA ILE A 124 18.37 -42.02 3.20
C ILE A 124 17.97 -40.85 2.28
N PHE A 125 17.21 -41.14 1.21
CA PHE A 125 16.75 -40.10 0.28
C PHE A 125 15.95 -39.00 0.98
N LYS A 126 15.12 -39.36 1.97
CA LYS A 126 14.37 -38.40 2.80
C LYS A 126 15.32 -37.50 3.59
N SER A 127 16.31 -38.09 4.27
CA SER A 127 17.31 -37.34 5.05
C SER A 127 18.07 -36.35 4.16
N ASP A 128 18.54 -36.81 3.00
CA ASP A 128 19.30 -35.97 2.05
C ASP A 128 18.46 -34.75 1.61
N VAL A 129 17.17 -34.96 1.32
CA VAL A 129 16.26 -33.89 0.92
C VAL A 129 15.97 -32.90 2.06
N GLU A 130 15.91 -33.38 3.31
CA GLU A 130 15.73 -32.53 4.50
C GLU A 130 17.00 -31.72 4.81
N ASP A 131 18.17 -32.31 4.63
CA ASP A 131 19.46 -31.64 4.78
C ASP A 131 19.64 -30.55 3.70
N GLU A 132 19.37 -30.86 2.43
CA GLU A 132 19.37 -29.89 1.33
C GLU A 132 18.45 -28.70 1.62
N TYR A 133 17.25 -28.95 2.13
CA TYR A 133 16.29 -27.90 2.48
C TYR A 133 16.78 -27.05 3.66
N SER A 134 17.39 -27.67 4.66
CA SER A 134 17.96 -26.99 5.82
C SER A 134 19.14 -26.08 5.43
N GLU A 135 20.00 -26.55 4.52
CA GLU A 135 21.06 -25.71 3.95
C GLU A 135 20.51 -24.53 3.15
N LEU A 136 19.49 -24.77 2.33
CA LEU A 136 18.82 -23.72 1.57
C LEU A 136 18.24 -22.65 2.50
N LEU A 137 17.54 -23.05 3.56
CA LEU A 137 17.03 -22.13 4.59
C LEU A 137 18.15 -21.33 5.25
N LYS A 138 19.29 -21.97 5.55
CA LYS A 138 20.45 -21.29 6.12
C LYS A 138 20.99 -20.22 5.16
N LYS A 139 21.10 -20.51 3.87
CA LYS A 139 21.56 -19.56 2.84
C LYS A 139 20.62 -18.35 2.73
N VAL A 140 19.32 -18.59 2.69
CA VAL A 140 18.31 -17.51 2.63
C VAL A 140 18.35 -16.66 3.90
N LYS A 141 18.36 -17.29 5.09
CA LYS A 141 18.46 -16.57 6.37
C LYS A 141 19.73 -15.73 6.47
N GLN A 142 20.87 -16.29 6.05
CA GLN A 142 22.14 -15.55 6.06
C GLN A 142 22.06 -14.29 5.20
N LYS A 143 21.47 -14.38 3.99
CA LYS A 143 21.30 -13.23 3.10
C LYS A 143 20.35 -12.17 3.65
N ILE A 144 19.25 -12.56 4.28
CA ILE A 144 18.27 -11.59 4.81
C ILE A 144 18.71 -11.01 6.15
N SER A 145 19.49 -11.75 6.95
CA SER A 145 19.86 -11.36 8.31
C SER A 145 20.71 -10.08 8.40
N THR A 146 21.27 -9.62 7.28
CA THR A 146 21.94 -8.32 7.17
C THR A 146 20.98 -7.14 7.18
N PHE A 147 19.67 -7.40 7.03
CA PHE A 147 18.61 -6.41 6.98
C PHE A 147 17.70 -6.54 8.21
N SER A 148 17.25 -5.41 8.75
CA SER A 148 16.35 -5.38 9.91
C SER A 148 14.94 -5.84 9.55
N ASN A 149 14.52 -5.62 8.29
CA ASN A 149 13.20 -5.98 7.79
C ASN A 149 13.19 -6.16 6.25
N TYR A 150 12.07 -6.67 5.72
CA TYR A 150 11.91 -6.96 4.29
C TYR A 150 11.97 -5.72 3.41
N ASN A 151 11.36 -4.61 3.84
CA ASN A 151 11.39 -3.37 3.05
C ASN A 151 12.82 -2.85 2.93
N GLU A 152 13.59 -2.89 4.01
CA GLU A 152 15.01 -2.53 3.98
C GLU A 152 15.78 -3.43 3.00
N PHE A 153 15.56 -4.74 3.02
CA PHE A 153 16.15 -5.66 2.04
C PHE A 153 15.84 -5.25 0.59
N VAL A 154 14.57 -5.00 0.26
CA VAL A 154 14.17 -4.63 -1.11
C VAL A 154 14.68 -3.23 -1.50
N LEU A 155 14.71 -2.29 -0.55
CA LEU A 155 15.13 -0.91 -0.78
C LEU A 155 16.65 -0.73 -0.81
N LEU A 156 17.44 -1.59 -0.18
CA LEU A 156 18.90 -1.46 -0.11
C LEU A 156 19.65 -2.23 -1.18
N GLU A 157 19.10 -3.37 -1.59
CA GLU A 157 19.80 -4.24 -2.50
C GLU A 157 19.87 -3.69 -3.93
N ASP A 158 20.89 -4.15 -4.65
CA ASP A 158 21.11 -3.83 -6.06
C ASP A 158 20.69 -5.00 -6.97
N SER A 159 20.86 -4.83 -8.29
CA SER A 159 20.50 -5.88 -9.25
C SER A 159 21.34 -7.15 -9.14
N SER A 160 22.48 -7.13 -8.44
CA SER A 160 23.36 -8.28 -8.30
C SER A 160 22.78 -9.37 -7.40
N ILE A 161 21.81 -9.06 -6.52
CA ILE A 161 21.17 -10.06 -5.67
C ILE A 161 20.07 -10.86 -6.39
N ILE A 162 19.55 -10.34 -7.51
CA ILE A 162 18.47 -11.00 -8.26
C ILE A 162 18.90 -12.39 -8.74
N PRO A 163 20.04 -12.58 -9.43
CA PRO A 163 20.51 -13.90 -9.85
C PRO A 163 20.66 -14.88 -8.69
N ASP A 164 21.13 -14.40 -7.53
CA ASP A 164 21.31 -15.22 -6.34
C ASP A 164 19.95 -15.73 -5.81
N PHE A 165 18.95 -14.85 -5.71
CA PHE A 165 17.61 -15.24 -5.27
C PHE A 165 16.86 -16.09 -6.30
N GLN A 166 17.09 -15.87 -7.59
CA GLN A 166 16.60 -16.75 -8.66
C GLN A 166 17.20 -18.15 -8.51
N SER A 167 18.51 -18.25 -8.29
CA SER A 167 19.17 -19.54 -8.04
C SER A 167 18.62 -20.24 -6.79
N LEU A 168 18.38 -19.50 -5.70
CA LEU A 168 17.76 -20.05 -4.48
C LEU A 168 16.31 -20.50 -4.71
N SER A 169 15.56 -19.76 -5.52
CA SER A 169 14.19 -20.12 -5.93
C SER A 169 14.17 -21.40 -6.77
N ASP A 170 15.11 -21.56 -7.71
CA ASP A 170 15.21 -22.76 -8.54
C ASP A 170 15.62 -23.98 -7.71
N LEU A 171 16.58 -23.82 -6.80
CA LEU A 171 16.96 -24.86 -5.83
C LEU A 171 15.77 -25.26 -4.94
N TYR A 172 14.96 -24.29 -4.50
CA TYR A 172 13.73 -24.58 -3.75
C TYR A 172 12.76 -25.42 -4.58
N ARG A 173 12.52 -25.05 -5.85
CA ARG A 173 11.62 -25.79 -6.75
C ARG A 173 12.11 -27.23 -6.96
N GLU A 174 13.41 -27.43 -7.15
CA GLU A 174 14.01 -28.76 -7.26
C GLU A 174 13.80 -29.57 -5.97
N ASN A 175 14.11 -28.99 -4.81
CA ASN A 175 13.91 -29.66 -3.53
C ASN A 175 12.43 -30.03 -3.30
N LEU A 176 11.50 -29.15 -3.67
CA LEU A 176 10.06 -29.42 -3.61
C LEU A 176 9.65 -30.61 -4.49
N GLN A 177 10.22 -30.74 -5.69
CA GLN A 177 10.00 -31.91 -6.55
C GLN A 177 10.55 -33.19 -5.90
N LYS A 178 11.76 -33.15 -5.32
CA LYS A 178 12.33 -34.28 -4.59
C LYS A 178 11.46 -34.69 -3.39
N ARG A 179 10.93 -33.74 -2.63
CA ARG A 179 9.99 -34.01 -1.52
C ARG A 179 8.69 -34.67 -2.00
N LYS A 180 8.13 -34.20 -3.11
CA LYS A 180 6.97 -34.85 -3.75
C LYS A 180 7.27 -36.29 -4.16
N LEU A 181 8.45 -36.53 -4.75
CA LEU A 181 8.90 -37.88 -5.10
C LEU A 181 9.09 -38.77 -3.86
N ALA A 182 9.68 -38.25 -2.78
CA ALA A 182 9.82 -38.96 -1.51
C ALA A 182 8.45 -39.34 -0.94
N SER A 183 7.51 -38.39 -0.88
CA SER A 183 6.13 -38.63 -0.42
C SER A 183 5.43 -39.71 -1.25
N ASN A 184 5.53 -39.65 -2.58
CA ASN A 184 4.97 -40.69 -3.46
C ASN A 184 5.58 -42.07 -3.18
N LYS A 185 6.90 -42.15 -2.94
CA LYS A 185 7.57 -43.41 -2.56
C LYS A 185 7.08 -43.93 -1.21
N VAL A 186 6.88 -43.06 -0.22
CA VAL A 186 6.27 -43.43 1.08
C VAL A 186 4.90 -44.06 0.87
N ILE A 187 4.05 -43.42 0.06
CA ILE A 187 2.69 -43.92 -0.23
C ILE A 187 2.74 -45.29 -0.92
N ILE A 188 3.66 -45.48 -1.87
CA ILE A 188 3.84 -46.76 -2.57
C ILE A 188 4.34 -47.86 -1.62
N LEU A 189 5.25 -47.54 -0.71
CA LEU A 189 5.85 -48.53 0.19
C LEU A 189 4.97 -48.85 1.41
N GLY A 190 4.19 -47.89 1.91
CA GLY A 190 3.29 -48.07 3.06
C GLY A 190 1.83 -48.39 2.69
N GLN A 191 1.61 -48.98 1.50
CA GLN A 191 0.40 -49.03 0.66
C GLN A 191 -0.99 -49.32 1.28
N LYS A 192 -1.14 -49.57 2.58
CA LYS A 192 -2.46 -49.71 3.25
C LYS A 192 -2.78 -48.64 4.29
N GLN A 193 -1.78 -48.05 4.93
CA GLN A 193 -2.00 -47.15 6.07
C GLN A 193 -2.03 -45.68 5.64
N TYR A 194 -1.24 -45.34 4.61
CA TYR A 194 -1.18 -43.98 4.07
C TYR A 194 -2.03 -43.75 2.82
N ALA A 195 -2.67 -44.80 2.28
CA ALA A 195 -3.51 -44.68 1.09
C ALA A 195 -4.73 -43.77 1.32
N ASN A 196 -5.27 -43.73 2.55
CA ASN A 196 -6.38 -42.84 2.92
C ASN A 196 -5.91 -41.38 3.06
N THR A 197 -4.73 -41.14 3.64
CA THR A 197 -4.10 -39.81 3.74
C THR A 197 -3.64 -39.26 2.39
N ALA A 198 -3.39 -40.13 1.40
CA ALA A 198 -2.99 -39.74 0.06
C ALA A 198 -4.14 -39.20 -0.82
N SER A 199 -5.39 -39.53 -0.50
CA SER A 199 -6.55 -38.97 -1.21
C SER A 199 -6.70 -37.46 -0.94
N ASP A 200 -6.33 -37.01 0.26
CA ASP A 200 -6.31 -35.60 0.62
C ASP A 200 -5.16 -34.85 -0.07
N ILE A 201 -4.02 -35.50 -0.34
CA ILE A 201 -2.85 -34.87 -1.00
C ILE A 201 -3.11 -34.56 -2.48
N LYS A 202 -4.04 -35.28 -3.14
CA LYS A 202 -4.37 -35.07 -4.56
C LYS A 202 -5.37 -33.92 -4.82
N THR A 203 -6.04 -33.42 -3.80
CA THR A 203 -7.08 -32.37 -3.91
C THR A 203 -6.73 -31.05 -3.23
N LEU A 204 -5.53 -30.91 -2.66
CA LEU A 204 -5.14 -29.66 -2.00
C LEU A 204 -4.99 -28.53 -2.99
N ASN A 205 -6.04 -27.70 -3.06
CA ASN A 205 -5.99 -26.37 -3.63
C ASN A 205 -4.95 -25.54 -2.85
N ILE A 206 -4.27 -24.61 -3.53
CA ILE A 206 -3.23 -23.75 -2.93
C ILE A 206 -3.76 -22.98 -1.70
N GLU A 207 -5.08 -22.78 -1.62
CA GLU A 207 -5.76 -22.16 -0.47
C GLU A 207 -5.91 -23.08 0.75
N GLU A 208 -6.04 -24.40 0.60
CA GLU A 208 -6.15 -25.35 1.72
C GLU A 208 -4.80 -25.58 2.42
N ILE A 209 -3.68 -25.33 1.73
CA ILE A 209 -2.32 -25.32 2.30
C ILE A 209 -2.17 -24.19 3.33
N LYS A 210 -2.97 -23.12 3.25
CA LYS A 210 -2.94 -21.99 4.20
C LYS A 210 -3.66 -22.30 5.52
N GLU A 211 -4.56 -23.29 5.55
CA GLU A 211 -5.41 -23.58 6.72
C GLU A 211 -5.22 -24.98 7.33
N ALA A 212 -4.58 -25.92 6.63
CA ALA A 212 -4.43 -27.29 7.12
C ALA A 212 -3.40 -27.44 8.26
N LYS A 213 -3.90 -27.71 9.47
CA LYS A 213 -3.12 -28.29 10.58
C LYS A 213 -2.92 -29.78 10.32
N PHE A 214 -1.80 -30.16 9.70
CA PHE A 214 -1.41 -31.56 9.57
C PHE A 214 -0.70 -32.06 10.85
N PRO A 215 -1.06 -33.23 11.39
CA PRO A 215 -0.24 -33.94 12.34
C PRO A 215 0.67 -34.96 11.63
N GLY A 216 1.99 -34.78 11.74
CA GLY A 216 2.89 -35.93 11.92
C GLY A 216 3.66 -36.52 10.72
N LEU A 217 3.56 -36.00 9.49
CA LEU A 217 4.51 -36.38 8.43
C LEU A 217 5.13 -35.12 7.82
N PHE A 218 6.38 -34.89 8.21
CA PHE A 218 7.17 -33.69 7.90
C PHE A 218 6.60 -32.44 8.58
N ILE A 219 7.40 -31.88 9.50
CA ILE A 219 7.21 -30.59 10.17
C ILE A 219 6.49 -30.70 11.52
N ASN A 220 7.28 -30.54 12.57
CA ASN A 220 6.98 -29.76 13.76
C ASN A 220 8.34 -29.29 14.31
N GLU A 221 8.59 -28.05 14.75
CA GLU A 221 7.72 -26.92 15.08
C GLU A 221 8.65 -25.69 15.26
N LYS A 222 8.19 -24.47 14.96
CA LYS A 222 8.82 -23.16 15.27
C LYS A 222 9.76 -22.51 14.24
N THR A 223 9.39 -22.53 12.97
CA THR A 223 9.12 -21.32 12.13
C THR A 223 8.83 -21.79 10.72
N TYR A 224 7.54 -21.86 10.41
CA TYR A 224 7.02 -22.22 9.10
C TYR A 224 7.49 -21.16 8.07
N TYR A 225 8.38 -21.53 7.14
CA TYR A 225 8.46 -20.94 5.80
C TYR A 225 7.99 -21.97 4.77
N PRO A 226 6.69 -22.37 4.77
CA PRO A 226 6.07 -22.97 3.58
C PRO A 226 6.16 -22.00 2.38
N ASP A 227 6.48 -20.74 2.65
CA ASP A 227 6.69 -19.68 1.68
C ASP A 227 8.14 -19.48 1.27
N LEU A 228 9.12 -20.36 1.52
CA LEU A 228 10.51 -20.03 1.07
C LEU A 228 10.57 -19.78 -0.44
N GLY A 229 9.89 -20.61 -1.24
CA GLY A 229 9.78 -20.40 -2.68
C GLY A 229 9.00 -19.15 -3.04
N TYR A 230 7.83 -18.95 -2.44
CA TYR A 230 7.02 -17.75 -2.66
C TYR A 230 7.79 -16.49 -2.26
N PHE A 231 8.52 -16.54 -1.15
CA PHE A 231 9.36 -15.48 -0.65
C PHE A 231 10.50 -15.19 -1.61
N THR A 232 11.23 -16.20 -2.10
CA THR A 232 12.31 -15.97 -3.07
C THR A 232 11.76 -15.43 -4.39
N GLU A 233 10.63 -15.94 -4.89
CA GLU A 233 10.00 -15.49 -6.13
C GLU A 233 9.45 -14.06 -6.00
N THR A 234 8.72 -13.78 -4.92
CA THR A 234 8.16 -12.46 -4.62
C THR A 234 9.28 -11.46 -4.39
N SER A 235 10.36 -11.85 -3.70
CA SER A 235 11.56 -11.02 -3.53
C SER A 235 12.19 -10.65 -4.87
N VAL A 236 12.30 -11.59 -5.82
CA VAL A 236 12.84 -11.30 -7.15
C VAL A 236 11.96 -10.31 -7.91
N ASP A 237 10.63 -10.49 -7.88
CA ASP A 237 9.68 -9.58 -8.53
C ASP A 237 9.69 -8.19 -7.89
N ASP A 238 9.65 -8.12 -6.56
CA ASP A 238 9.67 -6.88 -5.80
C ASP A 238 10.99 -6.11 -5.98
N LEU A 239 12.13 -6.79 -5.90
CA LEU A 239 13.44 -6.21 -6.23
C LEU A 239 13.47 -5.69 -7.66
N GLY A 240 12.98 -6.47 -8.64
CA GLY A 240 12.92 -6.06 -10.03
C GLY A 240 12.08 -4.79 -10.23
N ARG A 241 10.92 -4.72 -9.56
CA ARG A 241 10.04 -3.55 -9.60
C ARG A 241 10.67 -2.33 -8.94
N VAL A 242 11.27 -2.48 -7.76
CA VAL A 242 11.92 -1.39 -7.04
C VAL A 242 13.15 -0.89 -7.77
N LEU A 243 13.97 -1.77 -8.34
CA LEU A 243 15.13 -1.37 -9.16
C LEU A 243 14.71 -0.66 -10.44
N ASN A 244 13.65 -1.13 -11.11
CA ASN A 244 13.11 -0.43 -12.27
C ASN A 244 12.51 0.93 -11.89
N ALA A 245 11.81 1.01 -10.75
CA ALA A 245 11.31 2.28 -10.22
C ALA A 245 12.47 3.24 -9.96
N LYS A 246 13.50 2.83 -9.21
CA LYS A 246 14.73 3.61 -8.99
C LYS A 246 15.34 4.09 -10.30
N ARG A 247 15.48 3.21 -11.30
CA ARG A 247 16.02 3.57 -12.63
C ARG A 247 15.18 4.63 -13.35
N ILE A 248 13.85 4.48 -13.37
CA ILE A 248 12.94 5.48 -13.96
C ILE A 248 13.17 6.83 -13.29
N LEU A 249 13.28 6.82 -11.97
CA LEU A 249 13.48 8.03 -11.18
C LEU A 249 14.84 8.67 -11.47
N TYR A 250 15.92 7.89 -11.50
CA TYR A 250 17.25 8.38 -11.87
C TYR A 250 17.25 9.01 -13.26
N SER A 251 16.63 8.34 -14.24
CA SER A 251 16.51 8.91 -15.58
C SER A 251 15.68 10.21 -15.63
N ALA A 252 14.72 10.38 -14.73
CA ALA A 252 13.95 11.62 -14.61
C ALA A 252 14.74 12.74 -13.91
N PHE A 253 15.73 12.40 -13.08
CA PHE A 253 16.66 13.37 -12.51
C PHE A 253 17.68 13.86 -13.53
N GLU A 254 18.16 12.97 -14.41
CA GLU A 254 19.14 13.32 -15.46
C GLU A 254 18.51 14.10 -16.64
N ASN A 255 17.24 13.83 -16.98
CA ASN A 255 16.59 14.41 -18.15
C ASN A 255 15.61 15.54 -17.79
N GLU A 256 15.69 16.68 -18.50
CA GLU A 256 14.73 17.79 -18.35
C GLU A 256 13.29 17.44 -18.77
N GLN A 257 13.11 16.38 -19.56
CA GLN A 257 11.80 15.90 -20.00
C GLN A 257 11.59 14.47 -19.54
N PHE A 258 10.53 14.25 -18.77
CA PHE A 258 10.13 12.94 -18.28
C PHE A 258 8.63 12.69 -18.40
N ASN A 259 8.25 11.42 -18.48
CA ASN A 259 6.86 11.01 -18.52
C ASN A 259 6.26 10.97 -17.09
N LYS A 260 5.35 11.91 -16.79
CA LYS A 260 4.66 11.99 -15.50
C LYS A 260 3.99 10.67 -15.07
N SER A 261 3.45 9.90 -16.02
CA SER A 261 2.84 8.59 -15.74
C SER A 261 3.86 7.60 -15.18
N ASP A 262 5.08 7.58 -15.73
CA ASP A 262 6.09 6.60 -15.35
C ASP A 262 6.65 6.91 -13.96
N ILE A 263 6.82 8.20 -13.63
CA ILE A 263 7.20 8.62 -12.28
C ILE A 263 6.10 8.28 -11.27
N THR A 264 4.83 8.55 -11.60
CA THR A 264 3.71 8.23 -10.71
C THR A 264 3.66 6.72 -10.40
N LYS A 265 3.89 5.87 -11.42
CA LYS A 265 3.99 4.41 -11.24
C LYS A 265 5.20 4.01 -10.39
N ALA A 266 6.37 4.61 -10.64
CA ALA A 266 7.58 4.36 -9.85
C ALA A 266 7.36 4.73 -8.37
N GLN A 267 6.70 5.86 -8.11
CA GLN A 267 6.37 6.30 -6.77
C GLN A 267 5.37 5.37 -6.07
N GLN A 268 4.31 4.95 -6.76
CA GLN A 268 3.37 3.94 -6.23
C GLN A 268 4.06 2.62 -5.88
N ILE A 269 5.10 2.23 -6.60
CA ILE A 269 5.91 1.05 -6.26
C ILE A 269 6.70 1.29 -4.97
N LEU A 270 7.40 2.43 -4.85
CA LEU A 270 8.19 2.75 -3.66
C LEU A 270 7.34 2.97 -2.40
N ASP A 271 6.19 3.62 -2.54
CA ASP A 271 5.26 3.88 -1.43
C ASP A 271 4.75 2.57 -0.80
N LYS A 272 4.62 1.48 -1.59
CA LYS A 272 4.26 0.14 -1.05
C LYS A 272 5.30 -0.42 -0.07
N PHE A 273 6.56 -0.02 -0.21
CA PHE A 273 7.63 -0.42 0.70
C PHE A 273 7.86 0.59 1.83
N ASN A 274 6.87 1.48 2.07
CA ASN A 274 6.94 2.56 3.05
C ASN A 274 8.18 3.46 2.87
N ASP A 275 8.64 3.66 1.64
CA ASP A 275 9.67 4.64 1.36
C ASP A 275 9.06 6.05 1.43
N ASN A 276 8.85 6.54 2.65
CA ASN A 276 8.62 7.97 2.92
C ASN A 276 9.94 8.74 3.06
N GLY A 277 11.07 8.10 2.72
CA GLY A 277 12.41 8.61 2.93
C GLY A 277 12.81 9.68 1.93
N LEU A 278 14.12 9.91 1.87
CA LEU A 278 14.79 10.86 0.99
C LEU A 278 14.34 10.76 -0.46
N ILE A 279 14.25 9.54 -1.02
CA ILE A 279 13.92 9.33 -2.44
C ILE A 279 12.49 9.80 -2.74
N SER A 280 11.48 9.38 -1.99
CA SER A 280 10.09 9.80 -2.24
C SER A 280 9.93 11.32 -2.14
N SER A 281 10.63 11.97 -1.21
CA SER A 281 10.61 13.42 -1.02
C SER A 281 11.29 14.16 -2.19
N LEU A 282 12.42 13.65 -2.67
CA LEU A 282 13.12 14.14 -3.86
C LEU A 282 12.28 14.01 -5.14
N ILE A 283 11.54 12.91 -5.29
CA ILE A 283 10.65 12.68 -6.43
C ILE A 283 9.50 13.67 -6.43
N LYS A 284 8.83 13.84 -5.28
CA LYS A 284 7.76 14.83 -5.14
C LYS A 284 8.24 16.22 -5.55
N PHE A 285 9.45 16.58 -5.12
CA PHE A 285 10.07 17.84 -5.53
C PHE A 285 10.25 17.91 -7.06
N LYS A 286 10.79 16.87 -7.72
CA LYS A 286 11.00 16.89 -9.17
C LYS A 286 9.72 16.90 -9.99
N ILE A 287 8.69 16.16 -9.56
CA ILE A 287 7.37 16.22 -10.19
C ILE A 287 6.86 17.66 -10.13
N HIS A 288 6.93 18.26 -8.95
CA HIS A 288 6.45 19.61 -8.70
C HIS A 288 7.22 20.67 -9.49
N GLU A 289 8.55 20.55 -9.55
CA GLU A 289 9.42 21.40 -10.37
C GLU A 289 9.04 21.34 -11.86
N ASN A 290 8.73 20.16 -12.40
CA ASN A 290 8.32 20.03 -13.79
C ASN A 290 6.89 20.52 -14.03
N GLU A 291 5.97 20.35 -13.07
CA GLU A 291 4.62 20.91 -13.13
C GLU A 291 4.66 22.43 -13.18
N ILE A 292 5.52 23.03 -12.35
CA ILE A 292 5.84 24.45 -12.39
C ILE A 292 6.38 24.82 -13.78
N LEU A 293 7.44 24.16 -14.25
CA LEU A 293 8.05 24.49 -15.55
C LEU A 293 7.01 24.43 -16.68
N ASN A 294 6.22 23.37 -16.78
CA ASN A 294 5.21 23.24 -17.84
C ASN A 294 4.05 24.22 -17.71
N THR A 295 3.64 24.58 -16.50
CA THR A 295 2.53 25.52 -16.28
C THR A 295 2.89 26.93 -16.76
N PHE A 296 4.18 27.28 -16.70
CA PHE A 296 4.67 28.64 -16.96
C PHE A 296 5.49 28.78 -18.26
N LYS A 297 5.95 27.69 -18.89
CA LYS A 297 6.79 27.75 -20.11
C LYS A 297 6.10 28.41 -21.32
N ASP A 298 4.78 28.31 -21.41
CA ASP A 298 4.01 28.73 -22.58
C ASP A 298 3.17 30.00 -22.35
N ARG A 299 3.27 30.64 -21.18
CA ARG A 299 2.48 31.84 -20.87
C ARG A 299 3.22 33.10 -21.30
N ALA A 300 2.79 33.68 -22.42
CA ALA A 300 3.16 35.05 -22.78
C ALA A 300 2.40 36.04 -21.88
N PHE A 301 3.01 36.42 -20.76
CA PHE A 301 2.43 37.34 -19.78
C PHE A 301 2.21 38.74 -20.34
N ASP A 302 2.92 39.13 -21.39
CA ASP A 302 2.93 40.48 -21.95
C ASP A 302 1.55 40.95 -22.48
N SER A 303 0.60 40.05 -22.70
CA SER A 303 -0.74 40.39 -23.21
C SER A 303 -1.86 40.39 -22.16
N LEU A 304 -1.57 39.98 -20.92
CA LEU A 304 -2.58 39.85 -19.87
C LEU A 304 -2.70 41.15 -19.04
N SER A 305 -3.90 41.46 -18.57
CA SER A 305 -4.10 42.58 -17.64
C SER A 305 -3.56 42.25 -16.25
N SER A 306 -3.22 43.26 -15.43
CA SER A 306 -2.77 43.03 -14.04
C SER A 306 -3.76 42.18 -13.23
N LYS A 307 -5.07 42.33 -13.49
CA LYS A 307 -6.12 41.55 -12.81
C LYS A 307 -6.06 40.05 -13.16
N GLU A 308 -5.60 39.71 -14.35
CA GLU A 308 -5.44 38.33 -14.83
C GLU A 308 -4.07 37.76 -14.45
N ILE A 309 -3.02 38.59 -14.41
CA ILE A 309 -1.65 38.18 -14.07
C ILE A 309 -1.52 37.84 -12.58
N ILE A 310 -2.09 38.65 -11.68
CA ILE A 310 -1.90 38.50 -10.23
C ILE A 310 -2.25 37.09 -9.73
N PRO A 311 -3.43 36.51 -10.03
CA PRO A 311 -3.75 35.14 -9.58
C PRO A 311 -2.76 34.10 -10.11
N ILE A 312 -2.27 34.27 -11.34
CA ILE A 312 -1.30 33.35 -11.95
C ILE A 312 0.04 33.40 -11.22
N LEU A 313 0.53 34.59 -10.90
CA LEU A 313 1.77 34.76 -10.13
C LEU A 313 1.61 34.23 -8.70
N GLN A 314 0.44 34.41 -8.07
CA GLN A 314 0.15 33.85 -6.74
C GLN A 314 0.16 32.33 -6.75
N ASP A 315 -0.48 31.70 -7.74
CA ASP A 315 -0.42 30.26 -7.94
C ASP A 315 1.04 29.78 -8.12
N TYR A 316 1.87 30.57 -8.80
CA TYR A 316 3.29 30.28 -8.96
C TYR A 316 4.06 30.34 -7.62
N VAL A 317 3.82 31.37 -6.81
CA VAL A 317 4.43 31.50 -5.47
C VAL A 317 4.02 30.34 -4.56
N VAL A 318 2.76 29.91 -4.61
CA VAL A 318 2.28 28.75 -3.84
C VAL A 318 3.03 27.50 -4.27
N ALA A 319 3.15 27.25 -5.58
CA ALA A 319 3.87 26.09 -6.09
C ALA A 319 5.35 26.12 -5.69
N LEU A 320 6.05 27.26 -5.82
CA LEU A 320 7.45 27.37 -5.37
C LEU A 320 7.59 27.17 -3.86
N SER A 321 6.62 27.62 -3.06
CA SER A 321 6.61 27.42 -1.61
C SER A 321 6.48 25.94 -1.23
N GLU A 322 5.65 25.18 -1.95
CA GLU A 322 5.56 23.73 -1.79
C GLU A 322 6.87 23.03 -2.17
N SER A 323 7.52 23.45 -3.27
CA SER A 323 8.87 22.98 -3.66
C SER A 323 9.89 23.22 -2.55
N LYS A 324 9.85 24.39 -1.91
CA LYS A 324 10.71 24.74 -0.77
C LYS A 324 10.47 23.81 0.43
N ILE A 325 9.21 23.53 0.76
CA ILE A 325 8.85 22.61 1.86
C ILE A 325 9.40 21.21 1.56
N LEU A 326 9.22 20.71 0.34
CA LEU A 326 9.74 19.40 -0.07
C LEU A 326 11.27 19.33 0.01
N LEU A 327 11.98 20.36 -0.47
CA LEU A 327 13.45 20.37 -0.38
C LEU A 327 13.96 20.51 1.07
N SER A 328 13.22 21.24 1.91
CA SER A 328 13.52 21.35 3.34
C SER A 328 13.30 20.01 4.04
N ASP A 329 12.25 19.27 3.69
CA ASP A 329 12.00 17.92 4.18
C ASP A 329 13.15 16.98 3.79
N VAL A 330 13.57 16.98 2.51
CA VAL A 330 14.76 16.27 2.02
C VAL A 330 16.01 16.64 2.82
N SER A 331 16.23 17.93 3.08
CA SER A 331 17.37 18.41 3.88
C SER A 331 17.31 17.92 5.33
N SER A 332 16.12 17.78 5.91
CA SER A 332 15.91 17.34 7.29
C SER A 332 16.04 15.82 7.45
N LYS A 333 15.55 15.05 6.46
CA LYS A 333 15.64 13.59 6.37
C LYS A 333 17.03 13.07 6.05
N ASN A 334 17.95 13.99 5.75
CA ASN A 334 19.34 13.77 5.39
C ASN A 334 20.23 13.28 6.56
N THR A 335 19.71 12.34 7.35
CA THR A 335 20.42 11.62 8.40
C THR A 335 21.41 10.64 7.77
N ASP A 336 22.49 10.31 8.50
CA ASP A 336 23.50 9.37 8.00
C ASP A 336 22.93 7.97 7.73
N PHE A 337 21.83 7.62 8.40
CA PHE A 337 21.08 6.39 8.15
C PHE A 337 20.40 6.41 6.78
N GLU A 338 19.51 7.38 6.49
CA GLU A 338 18.86 7.46 5.17
C GLU A 338 19.86 7.66 4.03
N ARG A 339 20.95 8.39 4.29
CA ARG A 339 22.04 8.48 3.32
C ARG A 339 22.69 7.13 3.07
N SER A 340 22.91 6.31 4.09
CA SER A 340 23.48 4.97 3.90
C SER A 340 22.59 4.09 3.02
N ILE A 341 21.27 4.28 3.10
CA ILE A 341 20.30 3.57 2.28
C ILE A 341 20.39 3.98 0.80
N HIS A 342 20.61 5.26 0.55
CA HIS A 342 20.67 5.83 -0.79
C HIS A 342 22.09 6.25 -1.20
N LEU A 343 23.12 5.69 -0.58
CA LEU A 343 24.51 6.14 -0.74
C LEU A 343 24.94 6.02 -2.19
N ASN A 344 24.60 4.91 -2.85
CA ASN A 344 24.89 4.70 -4.26
C ASN A 344 24.20 5.74 -5.15
N PHE A 345 22.94 6.06 -4.90
CA PHE A 345 22.23 7.11 -5.64
C PHE A 345 22.90 8.48 -5.45
N ILE A 346 23.14 8.86 -4.19
CA ILE A 346 23.78 10.12 -3.84
C ILE A 346 25.18 10.21 -4.47
N TYR A 347 25.92 9.10 -4.51
CA TYR A 347 27.27 9.07 -5.06
C TYR A 347 27.29 9.11 -6.58
N ILE A 348 26.37 8.40 -7.25
CA ILE A 348 26.26 8.37 -8.71
C ILE A 348 25.78 9.71 -9.25
N GLU A 349 24.66 10.22 -8.74
CA GLU A 349 24.01 11.42 -9.31
C GLU A 349 24.67 12.72 -8.86
N PHE A 350 25.05 12.78 -7.59
CA PHE A 350 25.54 14.03 -7.00
C PHE A 350 27.04 13.99 -6.76
N TYR A 351 27.77 12.92 -7.12
CA TYR A 351 29.21 12.79 -6.80
C TYR A 351 29.50 12.79 -5.29
N GLY A 352 28.51 12.35 -4.50
CA GLY A 352 28.64 12.12 -3.07
C GLY A 352 27.89 13.13 -2.20
N LYS A 353 27.93 12.85 -0.89
CA LYS A 353 27.15 13.55 0.14
C LYS A 353 27.39 15.06 0.18
N VAL A 354 28.63 15.50 -0.01
CA VAL A 354 28.99 16.94 0.05
C VAL A 354 28.32 17.71 -1.07
N GLU A 355 28.41 17.20 -2.29
CA GLU A 355 27.85 17.81 -3.49
C GLU A 355 26.32 17.72 -3.52
N PHE A 356 25.72 16.63 -3.01
CA PHE A 356 24.27 16.56 -2.80
C PHE A 356 23.77 17.66 -1.85
N ASN A 357 24.46 17.90 -0.74
CA ASN A 357 24.09 18.98 0.17
C ASN A 357 24.23 20.36 -0.48
N LYS A 358 25.30 20.58 -1.26
CA LYS A 358 25.47 21.82 -2.03
C LYS A 358 24.34 22.00 -3.05
N TRP A 359 23.92 20.92 -3.71
CA TRP A 359 22.80 20.94 -4.64
C TRP A 359 21.48 21.32 -3.93
N ILE A 360 21.18 20.73 -2.77
CA ILE A 360 20.00 21.10 -1.97
C ILE A 360 20.04 22.58 -1.61
N GLN A 361 21.15 23.06 -1.03
CA GLN A 361 21.28 24.45 -0.59
C GLN A 361 21.19 25.44 -1.75
N LYS A 362 21.79 25.09 -2.90
CA LYS A 362 21.69 25.89 -4.13
C LYS A 362 20.23 25.99 -4.58
N ASN A 363 19.50 24.88 -4.68
CA ASN A 363 18.12 24.90 -5.14
C ASN A 363 17.19 25.63 -4.16
N LEU A 364 17.36 25.45 -2.83
CA LEU A 364 16.64 26.23 -1.83
C LEU A 364 16.84 27.73 -2.03
N SER A 365 18.09 28.17 -2.18
CA SER A 365 18.42 29.59 -2.38
C SER A 365 17.83 30.16 -3.67
N VAL A 366 17.78 29.36 -4.74
CA VAL A 366 17.16 29.76 -6.02
C VAL A 366 15.65 29.90 -5.86
N ILE A 367 15.00 28.92 -5.23
CA ILE A 367 13.55 28.94 -4.99
C ILE A 367 13.15 30.14 -4.12
N GLU A 368 13.90 30.42 -3.05
CA GLU A 368 13.66 31.58 -2.18
C GLU A 368 13.78 32.89 -2.95
N SER A 369 14.85 33.05 -3.73
CA SER A 369 15.04 34.24 -4.58
C SER A 369 13.92 34.42 -5.61
N GLN A 370 13.42 33.33 -6.20
CA GLN A 370 12.30 33.37 -7.13
C GLN A 370 10.99 33.77 -6.45
N ILE A 371 10.70 33.23 -5.26
CA ILE A 371 9.53 33.61 -4.46
C ILE A 371 9.57 35.12 -4.14
N ASP A 372 10.72 35.62 -3.68
CA ASP A 372 10.87 37.04 -3.35
C ASP A 372 10.69 37.94 -4.58
N SER A 373 11.24 37.52 -5.74
CA SER A 373 11.07 38.22 -7.01
C SER A 373 9.60 38.26 -7.45
N LEU A 374 8.89 37.13 -7.40
CA LEU A 374 7.48 37.04 -7.80
C LEU A 374 6.57 37.84 -6.88
N ASN A 375 6.82 37.82 -5.56
CA ASN A 375 6.07 38.65 -4.62
C ASN A 375 6.26 40.14 -4.91
N SER A 376 7.50 40.57 -5.22
CA SER A 376 7.78 41.95 -5.64
C SER A 376 7.05 42.31 -6.95
N GLU A 377 6.96 41.39 -7.90
CA GLU A 377 6.21 41.57 -9.15
C GLU A 377 4.69 41.66 -8.91
N ILE A 378 4.14 40.80 -8.06
CA ILE A 378 2.74 40.85 -7.61
C ILE A 378 2.43 42.22 -7.01
N ASP A 379 3.28 42.72 -6.12
CA ASP A 379 3.13 44.05 -5.49
C ASP A 379 3.15 45.18 -6.54
N GLN A 380 3.99 45.07 -7.57
CA GLN A 380 4.01 46.02 -8.68
C GLN A 380 2.72 45.96 -9.51
N HIS A 381 2.17 44.77 -9.77
CA HIS A 381 0.89 44.64 -10.48
C HIS A 381 -0.29 45.15 -9.65
N TYR A 382 -0.29 44.88 -8.34
CA TYR A 382 -1.26 45.49 -7.42
C TYR A 382 -1.15 47.01 -7.48
N PHE A 383 0.06 47.57 -7.41
CA PHE A 383 0.28 48.99 -7.53
C PHE A 383 -0.24 49.54 -8.87
N ARG A 384 0.08 48.91 -10.00
CA ARG A 384 -0.40 49.33 -11.34
C ARG A 384 -1.92 49.26 -11.45
N SER A 385 -2.54 48.23 -10.90
CA SER A 385 -4.01 48.07 -10.93
C SER A 385 -4.77 49.12 -10.11
N ARG A 386 -4.08 49.84 -9.22
CA ARG A 386 -4.64 51.01 -8.52
C ARG A 386 -4.73 52.25 -9.41
N TYR A 387 -4.31 52.19 -10.67
CA TYR A 387 -4.40 53.29 -11.62
C TYR A 387 -5.22 52.88 -12.85
N VAL A 388 -6.25 53.64 -13.19
CA VAL A 388 -6.94 53.55 -14.49
C VAL A 388 -6.27 54.55 -15.42
N VAL A 389 -5.69 54.03 -16.50
CA VAL A 389 -5.12 54.83 -17.58
C VAL A 389 -6.23 55.04 -18.63
N CYS A 390 -6.70 56.27 -18.81
CA CYS A 390 -7.51 56.68 -19.97
C CYS A 390 -6.61 57.36 -21.01
N GLU A 391 -7.04 57.41 -22.27
CA GLU A 391 -6.22 57.90 -23.41
C GLU A 391 -5.66 59.33 -23.25
N SER A 392 -6.22 60.15 -22.36
CA SER A 392 -5.73 61.50 -22.05
C SER A 392 -5.14 61.68 -20.65
N ASP A 393 -5.48 60.83 -19.66
CA ASP A 393 -5.16 61.05 -18.24
C ASP A 393 -5.12 59.75 -17.42
N THR A 394 -4.29 59.73 -16.38
CA THR A 394 -4.18 58.61 -15.43
C THR A 394 -4.88 58.94 -14.12
N PHE A 395 -5.94 58.22 -13.77
CA PHE A 395 -6.67 58.42 -12.50
C PHE A 395 -6.37 57.29 -11.51
N PRO A 396 -5.98 57.59 -10.26
CA PRO A 396 -5.92 56.57 -9.22
C PRO A 396 -7.33 56.06 -8.89
N VAL A 397 -7.52 54.75 -8.90
CA VAL A 397 -8.71 54.06 -8.40
C VAL A 397 -8.43 53.67 -6.96
N PHE A 398 -9.06 54.37 -6.03
CA PHE A 398 -9.00 54.03 -4.62
C PHE A 398 -9.98 52.91 -4.30
N SER A 399 -9.53 51.89 -3.58
CA SER A 399 -10.46 51.01 -2.86
C SER A 399 -10.98 51.75 -1.63
N SER A 400 -12.17 51.39 -1.13
CA SER A 400 -12.74 51.98 0.10
C SER A 400 -11.80 51.88 1.31
N ASN A 401 -10.89 50.91 1.31
CA ASN A 401 -9.91 50.68 2.39
C ASN A 401 -8.69 51.60 2.30
N ASP A 402 -8.42 52.24 1.16
CA ASP A 402 -7.31 53.21 1.01
C ASP A 402 -7.65 54.59 1.60
N ILE A 403 -8.90 54.77 2.07
CA ILE A 403 -9.48 56.06 2.50
C ILE A 403 -9.51 56.19 4.03
N GLU A 404 -9.10 55.17 4.78
CA GLU A 404 -8.95 55.28 6.23
C GLU A 404 -7.76 56.21 6.57
N ASN A 405 -8.10 57.46 6.90
CA ASN A 405 -7.25 58.51 7.47
C ASN A 405 -6.40 59.37 6.52
N LYS A 406 -6.81 59.59 5.25
CA LYS A 406 -6.18 60.65 4.43
C LYS A 406 -7.22 61.49 3.69
N GLU A 407 -7.17 62.81 3.90
CA GLU A 407 -7.71 63.78 2.95
C GLU A 407 -6.94 63.62 1.64
N VAL A 408 -7.60 63.10 0.60
CA VAL A 408 -7.04 63.09 -0.74
C VAL A 408 -7.74 64.17 -1.54
N ILE A 409 -7.07 65.32 -1.69
CA ILE A 409 -7.51 66.44 -2.52
C ILE A 409 -6.73 66.36 -3.82
N PHE A 410 -7.39 66.00 -4.92
CA PHE A 410 -6.82 66.19 -6.24
C PHE A 410 -7.22 67.55 -6.78
N ASN A 411 -6.24 68.36 -7.16
CA ASN A 411 -6.46 69.57 -7.93
C ASN A 411 -5.91 69.32 -9.34
N TYR A 412 -6.79 69.30 -10.32
CA TYR A 412 -6.43 69.28 -11.72
C TYR A 412 -6.67 70.66 -12.32
N THR A 413 -5.71 71.15 -13.10
CA THR A 413 -5.82 72.42 -13.83
C THR A 413 -5.63 72.16 -15.31
N GLU A 414 -6.66 72.44 -16.09
CA GLU A 414 -6.60 72.51 -17.55
C GLU A 414 -7.06 73.90 -17.99
N GLY A 415 -6.12 74.72 -18.47
CA GLY A 415 -6.36 76.15 -18.69
C GLY A 415 -6.65 76.90 -17.39
N GLU A 416 -7.72 77.70 -17.36
CA GLU A 416 -8.15 78.48 -16.19
C GLU A 416 -9.12 77.75 -15.26
N ARG A 417 -9.45 76.47 -15.54
CA ARG A 417 -10.40 75.69 -14.74
C ARG A 417 -9.67 74.79 -13.76
N ILE A 418 -10.06 74.88 -12.50
CA ILE A 418 -9.66 73.93 -11.45
C ILE A 418 -10.80 72.92 -11.29
N ILE A 419 -10.51 71.66 -11.54
CA ILE A 419 -11.38 70.55 -11.16
C ILE A 419 -10.77 69.94 -9.91
N SER A 420 -11.46 70.12 -8.78
CA SER A 420 -11.08 69.51 -7.51
C SER A 420 -11.95 68.29 -7.25
N LEU A 421 -11.34 67.12 -7.12
CA LEU A 421 -12.01 65.92 -6.64
C LEU A 421 -11.54 65.65 -5.22
N GLY A 422 -12.45 65.79 -4.25
CA GLY A 422 -12.20 65.50 -2.84
C GLY A 422 -13.08 64.34 -2.40
N ILE A 423 -12.47 63.29 -1.85
CA ILE A 423 -13.22 62.25 -1.14
C ILE A 423 -12.96 62.49 0.35
N PHE A 424 -14.04 62.73 1.10
CA PHE A 424 -13.98 62.87 2.55
C PHE A 424 -14.55 61.62 3.20
N SER A 425 -13.78 61.04 4.11
CA SER A 425 -14.22 59.97 5.00
C SER A 425 -14.21 60.55 6.41
N GLU A 426 -15.39 60.78 6.97
CA GLU A 426 -15.55 60.91 8.42
C GLU A 426 -16.04 59.56 8.94
N GLN A 427 -15.41 59.12 10.03
CA GLN A 427 -15.60 57.83 10.71
C GLN A 427 -16.93 57.17 10.36
N ASP A 428 -16.83 56.12 9.53
CA ASP A 428 -17.87 55.17 9.15
C ASP A 428 -18.89 55.58 8.07
N SER A 429 -18.64 56.65 7.30
CA SER A 429 -19.39 56.90 6.05
C SER A 429 -18.57 57.53 4.92
N VAL A 430 -18.67 56.96 3.71
CA VAL A 430 -18.11 57.56 2.49
C VAL A 430 -19.20 58.38 1.81
N THR A 431 -19.06 59.71 1.86
CA THR A 431 -19.95 60.61 1.10
C THR A 431 -19.20 61.08 -0.15
N LEU A 432 -19.72 60.75 -1.33
CA LEU A 432 -19.22 61.33 -2.58
C LEU A 432 -19.67 62.79 -2.65
N LEU A 433 -18.79 63.72 -2.26
CA LEU A 433 -19.03 65.15 -2.50
C LEU A 433 -18.80 65.40 -4.00
N GLY A 434 -19.81 65.94 -4.68
CA GLY A 434 -19.88 66.01 -6.14
C GLY A 434 -18.71 66.75 -6.81
N ILE A 435 -18.64 66.60 -8.14
CA ILE A 435 -17.67 67.30 -8.99
C ILE A 435 -17.95 68.81 -8.93
N TYR A 436 -16.99 69.60 -8.43
CA TYR A 436 -17.07 71.06 -8.46
C TYR A 436 -16.35 71.59 -9.71
N LEU A 437 -17.10 72.25 -10.58
CA LEU A 437 -16.55 73.10 -11.64
C LEU A 437 -16.52 74.53 -11.11
N LEU A 438 -15.33 75.04 -10.81
CA LEU A 438 -15.15 76.44 -10.41
C LEU A 438 -14.79 77.27 -11.65
N ASP A 439 -15.65 78.23 -11.99
CA ASP A 439 -15.36 79.29 -12.97
C ASP A 439 -14.75 80.47 -12.21
N SER A 440 -13.64 81.00 -12.72
CA SER A 440 -12.71 81.91 -12.01
C SER A 440 -13.25 83.32 -11.73
N ASP A 441 -14.44 83.68 -12.22
CA ASP A 441 -14.98 85.04 -12.14
C ASP A 441 -16.20 85.17 -11.20
N SER A 442 -15.99 85.09 -9.87
CA SER A 442 -16.81 85.84 -8.90
C SER A 442 -16.31 85.75 -7.44
N LEU A 443 -15.81 86.87 -6.94
CA LEU A 443 -15.53 87.12 -5.52
C LEU A 443 -16.82 87.28 -4.70
N LEU A 444 -16.88 86.58 -3.56
CA LEU A 444 -17.64 86.88 -2.34
C LEU A 444 -19.09 87.34 -2.49
N LYS A 445 -20.03 86.39 -2.34
CA LYS A 445 -21.34 86.59 -1.69
C LYS A 445 -22.01 85.26 -1.35
N ASN A 446 -22.55 85.16 -0.12
CA ASN A 446 -23.39 84.10 0.43
C ASN A 446 -23.94 83.08 -0.58
N TYR A 447 -23.46 81.85 -0.52
CA TYR A 447 -24.00 80.76 -1.34
C TYR A 447 -25.30 80.25 -0.72
N THR A 448 -26.42 80.66 -1.32
CA THR A 448 -27.67 79.90 -1.24
C THR A 448 -27.54 78.75 -2.22
N LEU A 449 -27.70 77.51 -1.74
CA LEU A 449 -27.75 76.29 -2.53
C LEU A 449 -28.76 76.45 -3.69
N LYS A 450 -28.26 76.68 -4.91
CA LYS A 450 -29.06 76.54 -6.13
C LYS A 450 -28.78 75.18 -6.71
N LYS A 451 -29.75 74.26 -6.57
CA LYS A 451 -29.86 73.05 -7.38
C LYS A 451 -29.85 73.47 -8.86
N GLN A 452 -28.77 73.19 -9.57
CA GLN A 452 -28.77 73.25 -11.03
C GLN A 452 -29.02 71.84 -11.57
N PHE A 453 -29.97 71.76 -12.50
CA PHE A 453 -30.39 70.53 -13.16
C PHE A 453 -29.31 70.11 -14.16
N LEU A 454 -28.80 68.89 -14.03
CA LEU A 454 -28.11 68.21 -15.13
C LEU A 454 -29.19 67.76 -16.13
N ASN A 455 -29.15 68.33 -17.33
CA ASN A 455 -29.88 67.78 -18.48
C ASN A 455 -29.02 66.66 -19.06
N ASP A 456 -29.57 65.45 -19.08
CA ASP A 456 -29.06 64.41 -19.96
C ASP A 456 -29.60 64.65 -21.39
N SER A 457 -28.88 64.14 -22.38
CA SER A 457 -29.09 64.29 -23.83
C SER A 457 -30.45 63.82 -24.37
N LEU A 458 -31.37 63.39 -23.50
CA LEU A 458 -32.72 62.93 -23.83
C LEU A 458 -33.85 63.72 -23.13
N GLY A 459 -33.57 64.79 -22.39
CA GLY A 459 -34.59 65.80 -22.02
C GLY A 459 -35.65 65.38 -20.98
N THR A 460 -35.33 64.47 -20.05
CA THR A 460 -36.27 64.06 -18.97
C THR A 460 -35.91 64.72 -17.64
N LYS A 461 -36.85 65.47 -17.03
CA LYS A 461 -36.70 66.08 -15.71
C LYS A 461 -37.01 65.08 -14.60
N TRP A 462 -36.03 64.79 -13.76
CA TRP A 462 -36.20 63.99 -12.55
C TRP A 462 -36.51 64.89 -11.35
N ASN A 463 -37.57 64.57 -10.61
CA ASN A 463 -37.97 65.30 -9.41
C ASN A 463 -37.75 64.40 -8.19
N ILE A 464 -36.65 64.61 -7.47
CA ILE A 464 -36.32 63.87 -6.24
C ILE A 464 -36.86 64.68 -5.06
N ASN A 465 -38.00 64.25 -4.52
CA ASN A 465 -38.59 64.82 -3.32
C ASN A 465 -38.28 63.90 -2.12
N SER A 466 -37.54 64.46 -1.16
CA SER A 466 -37.23 63.96 0.20
C SER A 466 -36.44 62.64 0.35
N PHE A 467 -35.33 62.74 1.09
CA PHE A 467 -34.74 61.63 1.83
C PHE A 467 -35.38 61.60 3.22
N ASP A 468 -35.95 60.46 3.61
CA ASP A 468 -36.27 60.17 5.01
C ASP A 468 -35.37 59.01 5.45
N GLU A 469 -34.27 59.32 6.12
CA GLU A 469 -33.46 58.31 6.80
C GLU A 469 -34.03 58.05 8.19
N LYS A 470 -34.36 56.79 8.48
CA LYS A 470 -34.53 56.30 9.85
C LYS A 470 -33.56 55.16 10.08
N ILE A 471 -32.56 55.42 10.93
CA ILE A 471 -31.59 54.43 11.38
C ILE A 471 -32.05 53.91 12.74
N TYR A 472 -32.10 52.59 12.90
CA TYR A 472 -32.29 51.95 14.22
C TYR A 472 -30.98 51.27 14.61
N TYR A 473 -30.48 51.58 15.80
CA TYR A 473 -29.23 51.04 16.33
C TYR A 473 -29.48 50.02 17.45
N LYS A 474 -28.70 48.93 17.44
CA LYS A 474 -28.45 48.10 18.62
C LYS A 474 -27.00 47.61 18.59
N GLU A 475 -26.28 47.80 19.69
CA GLU A 475 -24.88 47.44 19.87
C GLU A 475 -24.68 45.92 19.71
N GLY A 476 -23.76 45.51 18.82
CA GLY A 476 -23.23 44.14 18.76
C GLY A 476 -23.64 43.23 17.59
N SER A 477 -24.19 43.73 16.47
CA SER A 477 -24.57 42.86 15.33
C SER A 477 -24.44 43.55 13.96
N ALA A 478 -24.20 42.74 12.91
CA ALA A 478 -23.82 43.12 11.54
C ALA A 478 -24.63 44.27 10.90
N PHE A 479 -23.96 45.04 10.03
CA PHE A 479 -24.56 46.15 9.28
C PHE A 479 -25.61 45.64 8.28
N ILE A 480 -26.82 46.18 8.36
CA ILE A 480 -27.87 46.01 7.33
C ILE A 480 -28.03 47.36 6.61
N HIS A 481 -27.55 47.47 5.38
CA HIS A 481 -27.93 48.58 4.51
C HIS A 481 -29.29 48.29 3.86
N ILE A 482 -30.30 49.10 4.19
CA ILE A 482 -31.60 49.07 3.51
C ILE A 482 -31.66 50.26 2.55
N LEU A 483 -31.52 50.00 1.25
CA LEU A 483 -31.78 50.99 0.21
C LEU A 483 -33.24 50.85 -0.26
N SER A 484 -34.06 51.84 0.07
CA SER A 484 -35.42 51.98 -0.48
C SER A 484 -35.36 52.86 -1.71
N ILE A 485 -35.49 52.26 -2.90
CA ILE A 485 -35.72 53.01 -4.14
C ILE A 485 -37.22 53.13 -4.33
N MET A 486 -37.75 54.36 -4.29
CA MET A 486 -39.15 54.61 -4.62
C MET A 486 -39.26 54.88 -6.13
N ASP A 487 -39.87 53.94 -6.84
CA ASP A 487 -40.45 54.18 -8.16
C ASP A 487 -41.98 54.10 -8.04
N ASN A 488 -42.69 54.89 -8.84
CA ASN A 488 -44.06 55.39 -8.64
C ASN A 488 -45.21 54.36 -8.60
N ALA A 489 -44.98 53.09 -8.23
CA ALA A 489 -46.05 52.16 -7.86
C ALA A 489 -45.61 50.92 -7.05
N GLN A 490 -44.31 50.64 -6.84
CA GLN A 490 -43.87 49.41 -6.17
C GLN A 490 -42.60 49.60 -5.35
N SER A 491 -42.58 49.08 -4.12
CA SER A 491 -41.42 49.09 -3.24
C SER A 491 -40.61 47.81 -3.40
N TYR A 492 -39.34 47.92 -3.77
CA TYR A 492 -38.40 46.79 -3.77
C TYR A 492 -37.46 46.90 -2.58
N LEU A 493 -37.18 45.78 -1.91
CA LEU A 493 -36.27 45.72 -0.77
C LEU A 493 -35.01 44.96 -1.20
N LYS A 494 -33.86 45.62 -1.14
CA LYS A 494 -32.56 44.98 -1.35
C LYS A 494 -31.93 44.73 0.02
N VAL A 495 -31.83 43.46 0.43
CA VAL A 495 -31.17 43.06 1.67
C VAL A 495 -29.84 42.42 1.30
N ILE A 496 -28.76 42.92 1.88
CA ILE A 496 -27.41 42.35 1.72
C ILE A 496 -27.01 41.84 3.10
N TYR A 497 -26.73 40.55 3.21
CA TYR A 497 -26.13 39.98 4.42
C TYR A 497 -24.63 39.86 4.21
N ASN A 498 -23.86 40.32 5.19
CA ASN A 498 -22.43 40.04 5.28
C ASN A 498 -22.19 39.33 6.61
N THR A 499 -21.78 38.06 6.56
CA THR A 499 -21.52 37.26 7.76
C THR A 499 -20.11 36.69 7.82
N ASP A 500 -19.19 37.04 6.91
CA ASP A 500 -17.81 36.54 6.96
C ASP A 500 -16.80 37.53 6.33
N PRO A 501 -15.73 37.96 7.04
CA PRO A 501 -14.72 38.85 6.48
C PRO A 501 -13.83 38.23 5.39
N LEU A 502 -13.95 36.93 5.10
CA LEU A 502 -13.07 36.23 4.14
C LEU A 502 -13.86 35.55 2.99
N LEU A 503 -14.08 36.33 1.92
CA LEU A 503 -14.19 35.97 0.49
C LEU A 503 -14.86 34.63 0.10
N LYS A 504 -16.15 34.70 -0.25
CA LYS A 504 -16.77 33.97 -1.40
C LYS A 504 -17.86 34.85 -2.06
N PRO A 505 -18.16 34.68 -3.37
CA PRO A 505 -19.20 35.47 -4.04
C PRO A 505 -20.58 35.15 -3.44
N ILE A 506 -21.30 36.20 -3.05
CA ILE A 506 -22.65 36.12 -2.49
C ILE A 506 -23.65 36.06 -3.65
N ASP A 507 -24.42 34.98 -3.74
CA ASP A 507 -25.62 34.93 -4.58
C ASP A 507 -26.70 35.86 -4.01
N TYR A 508 -27.27 36.73 -4.84
CA TYR A 508 -28.33 37.64 -4.44
C TYR A 508 -29.66 37.30 -5.11
N LYS A 509 -30.75 37.45 -4.35
CA LYS A 509 -32.12 37.33 -4.85
C LYS A 509 -32.88 38.62 -4.54
N VAL A 510 -33.43 39.24 -5.58
CA VAL A 510 -34.35 40.38 -5.43
C VAL A 510 -35.74 39.80 -5.18
N ILE A 511 -36.36 40.17 -4.06
CA ILE A 511 -37.74 39.76 -3.71
C ILE A 511 -38.61 40.97 -3.50
N ARG A 512 -39.92 40.83 -3.75
CA ARG A 512 -40.88 41.92 -3.58
C ARG A 512 -41.19 42.11 -2.09
N LYS A 513 -41.60 43.34 -1.72
CA LYS A 513 -41.98 43.66 -0.34
C LYS A 513 -43.13 42.77 0.17
N GLU A 514 -44.09 42.41 -0.68
CA GLU A 514 -45.17 41.49 -0.28
C GLU A 514 -44.65 40.07 -0.01
N GLU A 515 -43.71 39.59 -0.81
CA GLU A 515 -43.03 38.29 -0.65
C GLU A 515 -42.26 38.21 0.68
N PHE A 516 -41.56 39.29 1.04
CA PHE A 516 -40.87 39.39 2.32
C PHE A 516 -41.83 39.35 3.52
N GLU A 517 -42.97 40.06 3.43
CA GLU A 517 -44.00 40.05 4.47
C GLU A 517 -44.73 38.70 4.58
N GLU A 518 -44.85 37.93 3.49
CA GLU A 518 -45.36 36.55 3.54
C GLU A 518 -44.38 35.58 4.21
N ILE A 519 -43.08 35.64 3.88
CA ILE A 519 -42.02 34.84 4.52
C ILE A 519 -41.96 35.14 6.02
N ARG A 520 -42.06 36.42 6.39
CA ARG A 520 -42.09 36.86 7.79
C ARG A 520 -43.32 36.31 8.53
N LYS A 521 -44.48 36.22 7.89
CA LYS A 521 -45.71 35.66 8.51
C LYS A 521 -45.68 34.14 8.62
N GLN A 522 -45.06 33.44 7.69
CA GLN A 522 -44.90 31.98 7.73
C GLN A 522 -43.95 31.53 8.84
N ASN A 523 -42.85 32.26 9.07
CA ASN A 523 -41.80 31.87 10.02
C ASN A 523 -42.09 32.18 11.51
N VAL A 524 -43.21 32.85 11.83
CA VAL A 524 -43.65 33.06 13.24
C VAL A 524 -44.35 31.82 13.81
N LYS A 525 -44.69 30.81 12.99
CA LYS A 525 -45.46 29.63 13.42
C LYS A 525 -44.66 28.34 13.60
N GLU A 526 -43.41 28.27 13.17
CA GLU A 526 -42.58 27.07 13.33
C GLU A 526 -41.29 27.41 14.08
N LYS A 527 -41.10 26.80 15.26
CA LYS A 527 -39.83 26.81 15.98
C LYS A 527 -38.84 25.91 15.23
N SER A 528 -38.24 26.44 14.17
CA SER A 528 -37.11 25.81 13.47
C SER A 528 -35.77 26.19 14.13
N PRO A 529 -34.77 25.29 14.17
CA PRO A 529 -33.43 25.56 14.73
C PRO A 529 -32.65 26.68 14.02
N ASP A 530 -33.06 27.09 12.82
CA ASP A 530 -32.41 28.16 12.06
C ASP A 530 -32.68 29.57 12.62
N TYR A 531 -33.49 29.69 13.68
CA TYR A 531 -33.82 30.97 14.32
C TYR A 531 -32.66 31.54 15.17
N GLU A 532 -31.64 30.76 15.54
CA GLU A 532 -30.47 31.25 16.30
C GLU A 532 -29.35 31.86 15.43
N VAL A 533 -29.38 31.66 14.11
CA VAL A 533 -28.40 32.28 13.20
C VAL A 533 -28.88 33.67 12.72
N LEU A 534 -30.13 34.04 13.02
CA LEU A 534 -30.76 35.31 12.68
C LEU A 534 -31.02 36.24 13.89
N ARG A 535 -30.49 35.91 15.07
CA ARG A 535 -30.52 36.77 16.26
C ARG A 535 -29.13 37.36 16.50
#